data_AF-A0A0L6JMC3-F1
#
_entry.id   AF-A0A0L6JMC3-F1
#
_cell.length_a   1.000
_cell.length_b   1.000
_cell.length_c   1.000
_cell.angle_alpha   90.00
_cell.angle_beta   90.00
_cell.angle_gamma   90.00
#
_symmetry.space_group_name_H-M   'P 1'
#
loop_
_entity.id
_entity.type
_entity.pdbx_description
1 polymer ?
#
loop_
_entity_poly.entity_id
_entity_poly.type
_entity_poly.pdbx_seq_one_letter_code
_entity_poly.pdbx_strand_id
1 'polypeptide(L)'
;MVTRPTAKKVKSLDELLMADEPTLPIQANDKVFLTITFNKIRPYQNHPFRLYSDERLDDLVESIKANGILAPMIVRKIECGEDGFEYEMLAGHNRMNEARHKDKAI
;
A
#
# COMPACT_ATOMS: atom_id res chain seq x y z
N MET A 1 22.97 33.65 1.63
CA MET A 1 24.03 32.64 1.74
C MET A 1 23.57 31.60 2.75
N VAL A 2 23.39 30.34 2.35
CA VAL A 2 23.00 29.26 3.27
C VAL A 2 24.27 28.66 3.86
N THR A 3 24.50 28.84 5.15
CA THR A 3 25.64 28.22 5.85
C THR A 3 25.37 26.75 6.08
N ARG A 4 26.29 25.88 5.66
CA ARG A 4 26.22 24.43 5.92
C ARG A 4 26.41 24.20 7.43
N PRO A 5 25.56 23.41 8.10
CA PRO A 5 25.78 23.04 9.49
C PRO A 5 27.03 22.16 9.59
N THR A 6 27.92 22.47 10.53
CA THR A 6 29.12 21.67 10.82
C THR A 6 28.72 20.35 11.47
N ALA A 7 29.24 19.23 10.94
CA ALA A 7 28.96 17.90 11.49
C ALA A 7 29.46 17.78 12.94
N LYS A 8 28.57 17.38 13.86
CA LYS A 8 28.95 17.02 15.23
C LYS A 8 29.86 15.78 15.19
N LYS A 9 31.01 15.87 15.84
CA LYS A 9 31.94 14.75 15.98
C LYS A 9 31.44 13.82 17.08
N VAL A 10 30.83 12.71 16.70
CA VAL A 10 30.44 11.62 17.61
C VAL A 10 31.67 10.85 18.07
N LYS A 11 31.68 10.36 19.32
CA LYS A 11 32.83 9.68 19.93
C LYS A 11 32.91 8.20 19.57
N SER A 12 31.78 7.57 19.30
CA SER A 12 31.68 6.15 18.94
C SER A 12 30.53 5.92 17.96
N LEU A 13 30.58 4.77 17.28
CA LEU A 13 29.52 4.34 16.39
C LEU A 13 28.19 4.13 17.14
N ASP A 14 28.26 3.69 18.40
CA ASP A 14 27.10 3.47 19.27
C ASP A 14 26.38 4.78 19.63
N GLU A 15 27.10 5.89 19.84
CA GLU A 15 26.52 7.23 20.03
C GLU A 15 25.82 7.72 18.75
N LEU A 16 26.37 7.38 17.58
CA LEU A 16 25.75 7.69 16.29
C LEU A 16 24.48 6.87 16.05
N LEU A 17 24.46 5.62 16.49
CA LEU A 17 23.38 4.66 16.28
C LEU A 17 22.32 4.68 17.39
N MET A 18 22.51 5.49 18.44
CA MET A 18 21.60 5.58 19.60
C MET A 18 21.20 4.20 20.15
N ALA A 19 22.17 3.28 20.23
CA ALA A 19 21.94 1.88 20.55
C ALA A 19 21.45 1.61 21.99
N ASP A 20 21.51 2.62 22.87
CA ASP A 20 21.05 2.56 24.28
C ASP A 20 19.58 2.97 24.47
N GLU A 21 18.92 3.51 23.44
CA GLU A 21 17.47 3.66 23.48
C GLU A 21 16.86 2.26 23.37
N PRO A 22 15.94 1.86 24.27
CA PRO A 22 15.21 0.61 24.09
C PRO A 22 14.51 0.72 22.74
N THR A 23 14.97 -0.08 21.77
CA THR A 23 14.24 -0.24 20.51
C THR A 23 12.85 -0.64 20.92
N LEU A 24 11.88 0.28 20.82
CA LEU A 24 10.48 -0.06 20.95
C LEU A 24 10.31 -1.29 20.05
N PRO A 25 9.78 -2.42 20.57
CA PRO A 25 9.51 -3.54 19.71
C PRO A 25 8.71 -2.96 18.56
N ILE A 26 9.23 -3.11 17.34
CA ILE A 26 8.46 -2.83 16.14
C ILE A 26 7.28 -3.78 16.31
N GLN A 27 6.18 -3.27 16.86
CA GLN A 27 4.96 -4.00 17.07
C GLN A 27 4.71 -4.62 15.72
N ALA A 28 4.83 -5.94 15.64
CA ALA A 28 4.64 -6.67 14.40
C ALA A 28 3.17 -6.44 14.08
N ASN A 29 2.89 -5.35 13.36
CA ASN A 29 1.53 -4.91 13.06
C ASN A 29 0.81 -6.14 12.55
N ASP A 30 -0.23 -6.56 13.27
CA ASP A 30 -1.04 -7.71 12.95
C ASP A 30 -1.44 -7.57 11.49
N LYS A 31 -0.76 -8.30 10.59
CA LYS A 31 -1.12 -8.34 9.17
C LYS A 31 -2.38 -9.18 9.10
N VAL A 32 -3.52 -8.54 9.36
CA VAL A 32 -4.82 -9.18 9.31
C VAL A 32 -5.24 -9.30 7.85
N PHE A 33 -5.41 -10.53 7.40
CA PHE A 33 -6.06 -10.80 6.11
C PHE A 33 -7.57 -10.67 6.31
N LEU A 34 -8.18 -9.75 5.56
CA LEU A 34 -9.60 -9.45 5.64
C LEU A 34 -10.22 -9.58 4.24
N THR A 35 -11.40 -10.18 4.18
CA THR A 35 -12.25 -10.15 2.99
C THR A 35 -13.13 -8.90 3.06
N ILE A 36 -12.88 -7.94 2.17
CA ILE A 36 -13.56 -6.64 2.15
C ILE A 36 -14.27 -6.49 0.80
N THR A 37 -15.51 -5.98 0.81
CA THR A 37 -16.25 -5.65 -0.40
C THR A 37 -15.64 -4.43 -1.09
N PHE A 38 -15.53 -4.46 -2.43
CA PHE A 38 -14.89 -3.38 -3.20
C PHE A 38 -15.53 -1.99 -3.01
N ASN A 39 -16.84 -1.94 -2.74
CA ASN A 39 -17.58 -0.69 -2.49
C ASN A 39 -17.11 0.06 -1.24
N LYS A 40 -16.45 -0.62 -0.30
CA LYS A 40 -15.93 -0.01 0.92
C LYS A 40 -14.51 0.54 0.77
N ILE A 41 -13.87 0.32 -0.39
CA ILE A 41 -12.47 0.68 -0.64
C ILE A 41 -12.40 1.91 -1.54
N ARG A 42 -11.85 2.99 -0.99
CA ARG A 42 -11.55 4.21 -1.73
C ARG A 42 -10.29 4.02 -2.58
N PRO A 43 -10.32 4.36 -3.89
CA PRO A 43 -9.11 4.40 -4.71
C PRO A 43 -8.21 5.56 -4.29
N TYR A 44 -6.89 5.38 -4.37
CA TYR A 44 -5.94 6.44 -4.07
C TYR A 44 -5.83 7.41 -5.25
N GLN A 45 -6.29 8.64 -5.09
CA GLN A 45 -6.42 9.61 -6.19
C GLN A 45 -5.06 10.10 -6.73
N ASN A 46 -4.01 10.12 -5.91
CA ASN A 46 -2.71 10.69 -6.29
C ASN A 46 -1.63 9.62 -6.50
N HIS A 47 -1.97 8.49 -7.15
CA HIS A 47 -0.94 7.49 -7.47
C HIS A 47 -0.11 7.93 -8.71
N PRO A 48 1.23 7.97 -8.64
CA PRO A 48 2.08 8.36 -9.77
C PRO A 48 2.14 7.30 -10.88
N PHE A 49 1.70 6.08 -10.57
CA PHE A 49 1.71 4.96 -11.49
C PHE A 49 0.50 4.99 -12.42
N ARG A 50 0.68 4.59 -13.67
CA ARG A 50 -0.44 4.44 -14.62
C ARG A 50 -1.00 3.04 -14.49
N LEU A 51 -2.33 2.93 -14.63
CA LEU A 51 -2.97 1.62 -14.75
C LEU A 51 -2.50 0.93 -16.03
N TYR A 52 -2.55 -0.39 -16.03
CA TYR A 52 -2.29 -1.15 -17.25
C TYR A 52 -3.40 -0.90 -18.28
N SER A 53 -3.00 -0.90 -19.55
CA SER A 53 -3.90 -0.80 -20.70
C SER A 53 -3.61 -1.94 -21.67
N ASP A 54 -4.59 -2.23 -22.53
CA ASP A 54 -4.47 -3.10 -23.69
C ASP A 54 -3.90 -4.49 -23.32
N GLU A 55 -2.91 -4.97 -24.07
CA GLU A 55 -2.30 -6.30 -23.92
C GLU A 55 -1.83 -6.62 -22.49
N ARG A 56 -1.29 -5.63 -21.77
CA ARG A 56 -0.84 -5.84 -20.39
C ARG A 56 -1.98 -6.09 -19.43
N LEU A 57 -3.14 -5.53 -19.72
CA LEU A 57 -4.34 -5.77 -18.93
C LEU A 57 -4.85 -7.18 -19.19
N ASP A 58 -4.90 -7.57 -20.47
CA ASP A 58 -5.34 -8.90 -20.89
C ASP A 58 -4.45 -10.01 -20.30
N ASP A 59 -3.13 -9.85 -20.31
CA ASP A 59 -2.18 -10.76 -19.68
C ASP A 59 -2.43 -10.90 -18.17
N LEU A 60 -2.72 -9.79 -17.49
CA LEU A 60 -3.03 -9.79 -16.06
C LEU A 60 -4.35 -10.54 -15.79
N VAL A 61 -5.37 -10.30 -16.61
CA VAL A 61 -6.66 -10.98 -16.51
C VAL A 61 -6.52 -12.47 -16.70
N GLU A 62 -5.76 -12.90 -17.71
CA GLU A 62 -5.57 -14.30 -18.02
C GLU A 62 -4.77 -15.00 -16.93
N SER A 63 -3.72 -14.36 -16.41
CA SER A 63 -2.97 -14.87 -15.27
C SER A 63 -3.84 -15.03 -14.01
N ILE A 64 -4.72 -14.07 -13.73
CA ILE A 64 -5.63 -14.12 -12.57
C ILE A 64 -6.71 -15.20 -12.78
N LYS A 65 -7.21 -15.40 -14.01
CA LYS A 65 -8.15 -16.50 -14.28
C LYS A 65 -7.51 -17.87 -14.08
N ALA A 66 -6.26 -18.04 -14.51
CA ALA A 66 -5.57 -19.32 -14.41
C ALA A 66 -5.11 -19.64 -12.97
N ASN A 67 -4.61 -18.65 -12.23
CA ASN A 67 -3.94 -18.89 -10.94
C ASN A 67 -4.62 -18.21 -9.74
N GLY A 68 -5.63 -17.37 -9.97
CA GLY A 68 -6.20 -16.50 -8.94
C GLY A 68 -5.27 -15.35 -8.55
N ILE A 69 -5.64 -14.66 -7.46
CA ILE A 69 -4.83 -13.57 -6.89
C ILE A 69 -3.84 -14.18 -5.89
N LEU A 70 -2.58 -14.32 -6.31
CA LEU A 70 -1.52 -14.90 -5.46
C LEU A 70 -1.07 -13.98 -4.33
N ALA A 71 -1.07 -12.67 -4.59
CA ALA A 71 -0.67 -11.67 -3.62
C ALA A 71 -1.87 -10.79 -3.25
N PRO A 72 -2.23 -10.68 -1.96
CA PRO A 72 -3.36 -9.88 -1.53
C PRO A 72 -3.12 -8.40 -1.87
N MET A 73 -4.21 -7.65 -1.93
CA MET A 73 -4.15 -6.20 -2.03
C MET A 73 -3.89 -5.58 -0.65
N ILE A 74 -3.19 -4.45 -0.64
CA ILE A 74 -2.82 -3.77 0.60
C ILE A 74 -3.71 -2.54 0.74
N VAL A 75 -4.42 -2.49 1.86
CA VAL A 75 -5.31 -1.39 2.22
C VAL A 75 -4.95 -0.86 3.60
N ARG A 76 -5.26 0.42 3.85
CA ARG A 76 -5.28 1.00 5.19
C ARG A 76 -6.71 1.27 5.63
N LYS A 77 -7.00 1.09 6.92
CA LYS A 77 -8.23 1.60 7.52
C LYS A 77 -8.18 3.12 7.54
N ILE A 78 -9.28 3.75 7.17
CA ILE A 78 -9.47 5.20 7.27
C ILE A 78 -10.66 5.47 8.19
N GLU A 79 -10.73 6.69 8.73
CA GLU A 79 -11.94 7.12 9.44
C GLU A 79 -13.09 7.16 8.44
N CYS A 80 -14.23 6.58 8.81
CA CYS A 80 -15.44 6.62 8.00
C CYS A 80 -15.89 8.07 7.85
N GLY A 81 -15.52 8.70 6.73
CA GLY A 81 -16.07 9.98 6.33
C GLY A 81 -17.50 9.85 5.81
N GLU A 82 -18.12 10.99 5.50
CA GLU A 82 -19.48 11.08 4.95
C GLU A 82 -19.68 10.27 3.65
N ASP A 83 -18.59 9.92 2.96
CA ASP A 83 -18.57 9.14 1.72
C ASP A 83 -18.80 7.63 1.92
N GLY A 84 -18.83 7.12 3.16
CA GLY A 84 -19.11 5.71 3.46
C GLY A 84 -17.97 4.72 3.18
N PHE A 85 -16.76 5.20 2.86
CA PHE A 85 -15.57 4.36 2.69
C PHE A 85 -14.87 4.09 4.02
N GLU A 86 -14.54 2.82 4.28
CA GLU A 86 -13.87 2.37 5.52
C GLU A 86 -12.37 2.08 5.29
N TYR A 87 -11.98 1.88 4.03
CA TYR A 87 -10.64 1.49 3.64
C TYR A 87 -10.14 2.34 2.48
N GLU A 88 -8.83 2.53 2.42
CA GLU A 88 -8.16 3.16 1.29
C GLU A 88 -7.08 2.25 0.72
N MET A 89 -7.01 2.19 -0.60
CA MET A 89 -6.02 1.39 -1.31
C MET A 89 -4.62 1.97 -1.20
N LEU A 90 -3.64 1.14 -0.86
CA LEU A 90 -2.23 1.51 -0.92
C LEU A 90 -1.52 0.84 -2.09
N ALA A 91 -1.78 -0.45 -2.31
CA ALA A 91 -1.17 -1.22 -3.39
C ALA A 91 -2.13 -2.25 -3.99
N GLY A 92 -1.94 -2.54 -5.28
CA GLY A 92 -2.78 -3.49 -6.03
C GLY A 92 -3.84 -2.85 -6.91
N HIS A 93 -3.68 -1.57 -7.29
CA HIS A 93 -4.63 -0.82 -8.12
C HIS A 93 -5.03 -1.55 -9.42
N ASN A 94 -4.10 -2.21 -10.12
CA ASN A 94 -4.42 -2.96 -11.34
C ASN A 94 -5.33 -4.17 -11.04
N ARG A 95 -5.06 -4.91 -9.96
CA ARG A 95 -5.89 -6.08 -9.58
C ARG A 95 -7.30 -5.64 -9.17
N MET A 96 -7.41 -4.51 -8.48
CA MET A 96 -8.68 -3.90 -8.12
C MET A 96 -9.46 -3.45 -9.36
N ASN A 97 -8.77 -2.84 -10.33
CA ASN A 97 -9.38 -2.39 -11.56
C ASN A 97 -10.02 -3.56 -12.31
N GLU A 98 -9.30 -4.69 -12.43
CA GLU A 98 -9.84 -5.91 -13.03
C GLU A 98 -11.01 -6.49 -12.26
N ALA A 99 -10.89 -6.59 -10.93
CA ALA A 99 -11.95 -7.13 -10.10
C ALA A 99 -13.24 -6.28 -10.21
N ARG A 100 -13.12 -4.95 -10.23
CA ARG A 100 -14.25 -4.03 -10.43
C ARG A 100 -14.82 -4.08 -11.84
N HIS A 101 -13.99 -4.33 -12.86
CA HIS A 101 -14.47 -4.45 -14.24
C HIS A 101 -15.35 -5.70 -14.39
N LYS A 102 -14.93 -6.84 -13.80
CA LYS A 102 -15.74 -8.07 -13.80
C LYS A 102 -17.05 -7.93 -13.03
N ASP A 103 -17.05 -7.21 -11.90
CA ASP A 103 -18.26 -7.00 -11.09
C ASP A 103 -19.34 -6.19 -11.82
N LYS A 104 -18.96 -5.42 -12.86
CA LYS A 104 -19.90 -4.68 -13.74
C LYS A 104 -20.39 -5.50 -14.94
N ALA A 105 -19.74 -6.61 -15.25
CA ALA A 105 -20.03 -7.44 -16.42
C ALA A 105 -20.97 -8.62 -16.11
N ILE A 106 -21.56 -8.64 -14.91
CA ILE A 106 -22.53 -9.63 -14.44
C ILE A 106 -23.89 -8.95 -14.28
#